data_AF-A0A448MMU2-F1
#
_entry.id   AF-A0A448MMU2-F1
#
_cell.length_a   1.000
_cell.length_b   1.000
_cell.length_c   1.000
_cell.angle_alpha   90.00
_cell.angle_beta   90.00
_cell.angle_gamma   90.00
#
_symmetry.space_group_name_H-M   'P 1'
#
loop_
_entity.id
_entity.type
_entity.pdbx_description
1 polymer ?
#
loop_
_entity_poly.entity_id
_entity_poly.type
_entity_poly.pdbx_seq_one_letter_code
_entity_poly.pdbx_strand_id
1 'polypeptide(L)'
;MSLRYLGLSIGEVENITLDPKSRKITAQALINPNYMGMIAKEGSTFKIISPQISAGAIENLESLLQPYIDVEVGKGKTKTQFNLTQTSPSRNKYSSGVPFILETNDAMNLTEGSPVLYRGVEVGTIRKFDLNSLGDRVLIHIAITPNINI
;
A
#
# COMPACT_ATOMS: atom_id res chain seq x y z
N MET A 1 -14.47 -12.46 -0.59
CA MET A 1 -13.07 -11.96 -0.49
C MET A 1 -12.27 -12.98 0.32
N SER A 2 -11.19 -13.56 -0.21
CA SER A 2 -10.44 -14.61 0.49
C SER A 2 -9.59 -14.05 1.64
N LEU A 3 -9.48 -14.79 2.73
CA LEU A 3 -8.47 -14.59 3.78
C LEU A 3 -7.27 -15.49 3.47
N ARG A 4 -6.05 -14.95 3.55
CA ARG A 4 -4.82 -15.66 3.21
C ARG A 4 -3.80 -15.57 4.35
N TYR A 5 -3.07 -16.66 4.56
CA TYR A 5 -1.92 -16.74 5.46
C TYR A 5 -0.76 -17.36 4.68
N LEU A 6 0.36 -16.64 4.57
CA LEU A 6 1.51 -17.06 3.75
C LEU A 6 1.10 -17.42 2.30
N GLY A 7 0.14 -16.67 1.74
CA GLY A 7 -0.41 -16.91 0.40
C GLY A 7 -1.46 -18.03 0.30
N LEU A 8 -1.63 -18.87 1.33
CA LEU A 8 -2.63 -19.95 1.33
C LEU A 8 -4.00 -19.43 1.76
N SER A 9 -5.05 -19.83 1.04
CA SER A 9 -6.43 -19.52 1.42
C SER A 9 -6.84 -20.30 2.67
N ILE A 10 -7.25 -19.56 3.69
CA ILE A 10 -7.59 -20.09 5.03
C ILE A 10 -9.06 -19.82 5.42
N GLY A 11 -9.76 -19.02 4.62
CA GLY A 11 -11.12 -18.60 4.88
C GLY A 11 -11.60 -17.56 3.89
N GLU A 12 -12.77 -17.00 4.14
CA GLU A 12 -13.38 -15.98 3.30
C GLU A 12 -14.31 -15.05 4.08
N VAL A 13 -14.46 -13.82 3.59
CA VAL A 13 -15.48 -12.88 4.06
C VAL A 13 -16.83 -13.35 3.54
N GLU A 14 -17.76 -13.61 4.45
CA GLU A 14 -19.12 -14.04 4.19
C GLU A 14 -20.05 -12.83 4.03
N ASN A 15 -19.93 -11.84 4.90
CA ASN A 15 -20.84 -10.70 4.92
C ASN A 15 -20.12 -9.38 5.28
N ILE A 16 -20.60 -8.27 4.72
CA ILE A 16 -20.11 -6.92 5.01
C ILE A 16 -21.29 -6.05 5.37
N THR A 17 -21.27 -5.46 6.56
CA THR A 17 -22.29 -4.53 7.03
C THR A 17 -21.69 -3.16 7.29
N LEU A 18 -22.38 -2.11 6.83
CA LEU A 18 -22.08 -0.73 7.13
C LEU A 18 -23.11 -0.23 8.15
N ASP A 19 -22.65 0.25 9.30
CA ASP A 19 -23.49 1.02 10.21
C ASP A 19 -23.43 2.51 9.80
N PRO A 20 -24.52 3.06 9.22
CA PRO A 20 -24.53 4.44 8.74
C PRO A 20 -24.42 5.47 9.87
N LYS A 21 -24.79 5.13 11.11
CA LYS A 21 -24.71 6.06 12.26
C LYS A 21 -23.28 6.20 12.74
N SER A 22 -22.57 5.08 12.92
CA SER A 22 -21.19 5.08 13.40
C SER A 22 -20.14 5.17 12.28
N ARG A 23 -20.56 5.09 11.01
CA ARG A 23 -19.69 4.99 9.82
C ARG A 23 -18.66 3.86 9.94
N LYS A 24 -19.03 2.78 10.63
CA LYS A 24 -18.19 1.59 10.80
C LYS A 24 -18.59 0.51 9.82
N ILE A 25 -17.59 -0.06 9.16
CA ILE A 25 -17.74 -1.26 8.33
C ILE A 25 -17.34 -2.46 9.18
N THR A 26 -18.20 -3.47 9.25
CA THR A 26 -17.92 -4.75 9.89
C THR A 26 -17.94 -5.85 8.83
N ALA A 27 -16.82 -6.53 8.67
CA ALA A 27 -16.72 -7.72 7.82
C ALA A 27 -16.77 -8.97 8.70
N GLN A 28 -17.70 -9.87 8.41
CA GLN A 28 -17.78 -11.19 9.03
C GLN A 28 -17.10 -12.20 8.11
N ALA A 29 -16.18 -12.99 8.66
CA ALA A 29 -15.41 -13.96 7.91
C ALA A 29 -15.52 -15.35 8.53
N LEU A 30 -15.60 -16.35 7.67
CA LEU A 30 -15.52 -17.76 8.02
C LEU A 30 -14.08 -18.22 7.81
N ILE A 31 -13.49 -18.80 8.85
CA ILE A 31 -12.14 -19.36 8.84
C ILE A 31 -12.25 -20.87 9.00
N ASN A 32 -11.50 -21.62 8.20
CA ASN A 32 -11.46 -23.07 8.32
C ASN A 32 -11.00 -23.47 9.74
N PRO A 33 -11.72 -24.38 10.42
CA PRO A 33 -11.41 -24.79 11.80
C PRO A 33 -9.96 -25.22 12.04
N ASN A 34 -9.31 -25.81 11.02
CA ASN A 34 -7.92 -26.26 11.10
C ASN A 34 -6.93 -25.12 11.35
N TYR A 35 -7.27 -23.88 10.95
CA TYR A 35 -6.42 -22.71 11.13
C TYR A 35 -6.89 -21.79 12.26
N MET A 36 -8.12 -21.96 12.76
CA MET A 36 -8.73 -21.07 13.74
C MET A 36 -7.89 -20.94 15.01
N GLY A 37 -7.35 -22.05 15.52
CA GLY A 37 -6.51 -22.06 16.73
C GLY A 37 -5.18 -21.29 16.57
N MET A 38 -4.71 -21.13 15.34
CA MET A 38 -3.48 -20.40 15.02
C MET A 38 -3.74 -18.91 14.78
N ILE A 39 -4.83 -18.59 14.07
CA ILE A 39 -5.13 -17.22 13.61
C ILE A 39 -5.86 -16.40 14.66
N ALA A 40 -6.81 -16.99 15.38
CA ALA A 40 -7.71 -16.29 16.32
C ALA A 40 -6.99 -15.97 17.64
N LYS A 41 -5.89 -15.23 17.55
CA LYS A 41 -4.98 -14.87 18.63
C LYS A 41 -4.85 -13.36 18.72
N GLU A 42 -4.79 -12.86 19.94
CA GLU A 42 -4.44 -11.47 20.19
C GLU A 42 -3.05 -11.18 19.62
N GLY A 43 -2.92 -10.02 18.98
CA GLY A 43 -1.75 -9.64 18.19
C GLY A 43 -1.81 -10.07 16.71
N SER A 44 -2.78 -10.89 16.30
CA SER A 44 -2.97 -11.16 14.88
C SER A 44 -3.43 -9.91 14.14
N THR A 45 -2.89 -9.67 12.96
CA THR A 45 -3.23 -8.52 12.11
C THR A 45 -3.91 -8.98 10.83
N PHE A 46 -4.87 -8.17 10.37
CA PHE A 46 -5.65 -8.44 9.17
C PHE A 46 -5.51 -7.23 8.25
N LYS A 47 -4.95 -7.46 7.06
CA LYS A 47 -4.58 -6.42 6.10
C LYS A 47 -5.28 -6.65 4.77
N ILE A 48 -6.11 -5.73 4.31
CA ILE A 48 -6.66 -5.81 2.94
C ILE A 48 -5.53 -5.46 1.96
N ILE A 49 -5.20 -6.41 1.08
CA ILE A 49 -4.27 -6.23 -0.04
C ILE A 49 -5.08 -5.96 -1.31
N SER A 50 -4.76 -4.84 -1.97
CA SER A 50 -5.38 -4.39 -3.21
C SER A 50 -4.32 -4.08 -4.26
N PRO A 51 -4.62 -4.24 -5.56
CA PRO A 51 -3.62 -4.06 -6.61
C PRO A 51 -3.06 -2.65 -6.57
N GLN A 52 -1.73 -2.55 -6.69
CA GLN A 52 -1.04 -1.28 -6.73
C GLN A 52 -0.42 -1.11 -8.12
N ILE A 53 -0.88 -0.10 -8.84
CA ILE A 53 -0.31 0.30 -10.14
C ILE A 53 0.36 1.65 -9.92
N SER A 54 1.67 1.69 -10.14
CA SER A 54 2.45 2.92 -10.16
C SER A 54 3.18 3.04 -11.50
N ALA A 55 3.58 4.25 -11.86
CA ALA A 55 4.22 4.53 -13.15
C ALA A 55 5.64 3.93 -13.33
N GLY A 56 6.12 3.11 -12.38
CA GLY A 56 7.39 2.37 -12.49
C GLY A 56 7.37 0.92 -11.98
N ALA A 57 6.30 0.45 -11.34
CA ALA A 57 6.20 -0.92 -10.85
C ALA A 57 4.73 -1.35 -10.66
N ILE A 58 4.48 -2.64 -10.91
CA ILE A 58 3.22 -3.29 -10.55
C ILE A 58 3.51 -4.20 -9.35
N GLU A 59 2.96 -3.86 -8.19
CA GLU A 59 3.07 -4.66 -6.97
C GLU A 59 1.74 -5.39 -6.71
N ASN A 60 1.83 -6.58 -6.10
CA ASN A 60 0.67 -7.43 -5.80
C ASN A 60 -0.16 -7.78 -7.04
N LEU A 61 0.50 -8.18 -8.13
CA LEU A 61 -0.14 -8.50 -9.42
C LEU A 61 -1.24 -9.56 -9.26
N GLU A 62 -1.09 -10.50 -8.33
CA GLU A 62 -2.11 -11.51 -8.01
C GLU A 62 -3.43 -10.92 -7.47
N SER A 63 -3.40 -9.69 -6.94
CA SER A 63 -4.59 -8.99 -6.46
C SER A 63 -5.32 -8.18 -7.54
N LEU A 64 -4.79 -8.10 -8.78
CA LEU A 64 -5.44 -7.42 -9.90
C LEU A 64 -6.84 -7.98 -10.19
N LEU A 65 -7.01 -9.29 -10.04
CA LEU A 65 -8.29 -9.94 -10.29
C LEU A 65 -9.27 -9.66 -9.16
N GLN A 66 -8.84 -9.87 -7.90
CA GLN A 66 -9.66 -9.62 -6.71
C GLN A 66 -8.77 -9.29 -5.50
N PRO A 67 -9.13 -8.27 -4.69
CA PRO A 67 -8.46 -8.01 -3.42
C PRO A 67 -8.66 -9.18 -2.44
N TYR A 68 -7.72 -9.33 -1.50
CA TYR A 68 -7.77 -10.35 -0.45
C TYR A 68 -7.36 -9.76 0.91
N ILE A 69 -7.62 -10.49 1.99
CA ILE A 69 -7.16 -10.12 3.34
C ILE A 69 -5.97 -11.00 3.68
N ASP A 70 -4.80 -10.40 3.85
CA ASP A 70 -3.62 -11.06 4.39
C ASP A 70 -3.66 -11.07 5.92
N VAL A 71 -3.18 -12.17 6.50
CA VAL A 71 -3.23 -12.43 7.94
C VAL A 71 -1.82 -12.64 8.45
N GLU A 72 -1.45 -11.93 9.51
CA GLU A 72 -0.26 -12.23 10.31
C GLU A 72 -0.70 -12.73 11.68
N VAL A 73 -0.01 -13.76 12.21
CA VAL A 73 -0.43 -14.43 13.43
C VAL A 73 0.22 -13.83 14.67
N GLY A 74 -0.60 -13.52 15.67
CA GLY A 74 -0.17 -13.12 17.01
C GLY A 74 0.12 -14.31 17.91
N LYS A 75 0.62 -14.02 19.11
CA LYS A 75 0.96 -15.04 20.13
C LYS A 75 0.13 -14.90 21.42
N GLY A 76 -0.88 -14.02 21.42
CA GLY A 76 -1.67 -13.72 22.61
C GLY A 76 -2.83 -14.70 22.87
N LYS A 77 -3.76 -14.29 23.72
CA LYS A 77 -4.95 -15.09 24.06
C LYS A 77 -5.91 -15.22 22.88
N THR A 78 -6.86 -16.14 22.96
CA THR A 78 -7.86 -16.30 21.90
C THR A 78 -8.68 -15.02 21.72
N LYS A 79 -8.79 -14.55 20.48
CA LYS A 79 -9.52 -13.34 20.10
C LYS A 79 -10.19 -13.55 18.73
N THR A 80 -11.42 -13.09 18.56
CA THR A 80 -12.20 -13.27 17.32
C THR A 80 -12.62 -11.95 16.68
N GLN A 81 -12.31 -10.81 17.30
CA GLN A 81 -12.59 -9.48 16.79
C GLN A 81 -11.28 -8.74 16.53
N PHE A 82 -11.15 -8.22 15.32
CA PHE A 82 -9.91 -7.60 14.85
C PHE A 82 -10.21 -6.31 14.11
N ASN A 83 -9.29 -5.35 14.21
CA ASN A 83 -9.34 -4.17 13.37
C ASN A 83 -8.81 -4.55 11.99
N LEU A 84 -9.64 -4.34 10.98
CA LEU A 84 -9.21 -4.50 9.61
C LEU A 84 -8.41 -3.26 9.21
N THR A 85 -7.15 -3.47 8.90
CA THR A 85 -6.30 -2.42 8.32
C THR A 85 -6.31 -2.59 6.81
N GLN A 86 -6.45 -1.51 6.06
CA GLN A 86 -6.09 -1.55 4.65
C GLN A 86 -4.57 -1.40 4.59
N THR A 87 -3.86 -2.09 3.68
CA THR A 87 -2.56 -1.55 3.27
C THR A 87 -2.86 -0.17 2.74
N SER A 88 -2.63 0.86 3.57
CA SER A 88 -2.74 2.25 3.15
C SER A 88 -1.96 2.32 1.85
N PRO A 89 -2.56 2.73 0.72
CA PRO A 89 -1.89 2.74 -0.58
C PRO A 89 -0.64 3.55 -0.37
N SER A 90 0.50 2.83 -0.24
CA SER A 90 1.63 3.21 0.60
C SER A 90 1.64 4.71 0.80
N ARG A 91 0.95 5.27 1.84
CA ARG A 91 0.54 6.70 1.90
C ARG A 91 1.65 7.45 1.21
N ASN A 92 1.44 7.84 -0.07
CA ASN A 92 2.51 8.04 -1.05
C ASN A 92 3.89 7.89 -0.38
N LYS A 93 4.71 6.83 -0.54
CA LYS A 93 6.03 6.68 0.17
C LYS A 93 6.91 7.95 0.23
N TYR A 94 6.52 8.94 -0.55
CA TYR A 94 7.06 10.24 -0.87
C TYR A 94 6.13 11.44 -0.50
N SER A 95 4.98 11.26 0.19
CA SER A 95 4.07 12.32 0.67
C SER A 95 4.63 13.01 1.90
N SER A 96 5.52 12.34 2.62
CA SER A 96 6.34 12.90 3.68
C SER A 96 7.73 13.32 3.19
N GLY A 97 7.99 13.26 1.88
CA GLY A 97 9.28 13.66 1.31
C GLY A 97 9.39 15.17 1.20
N VAL A 98 10.61 15.70 1.32
CA VAL A 98 10.91 17.11 1.07
C VAL A 98 10.72 17.38 -0.44
N PRO A 99 9.80 18.28 -0.83
CA PRO A 99 9.55 18.54 -2.23
C PRO A 99 10.64 19.43 -2.84
N PHE A 100 11.05 19.12 -4.06
CA PHE A 100 11.90 19.98 -4.87
C PHE A 100 11.33 20.07 -6.29
N ILE A 101 11.68 21.15 -6.98
CA ILE A 101 11.37 21.34 -8.39
C ILE A 101 12.71 21.47 -9.11
N LEU A 102 12.95 20.60 -10.08
CA LEU A 102 14.09 20.69 -10.99
C LEU A 102 13.60 21.29 -12.30
N GLU A 103 14.40 22.15 -12.91
CA GLU A 103 14.09 22.77 -14.20
C GLU A 103 15.05 22.25 -15.27
N THR A 104 14.52 21.92 -16.43
CA THR A 104 15.29 21.40 -17.57
C THR A 104 14.70 21.88 -18.90
N ASN A 105 15.48 21.80 -19.98
CA ASN A 105 15.01 22.06 -21.35
C ASN A 105 14.02 20.98 -21.82
N ASP A 106 14.27 19.73 -21.44
CA ASP A 106 13.45 18.57 -21.78
C ASP A 106 13.52 17.51 -20.69
N ALA A 107 12.48 16.68 -20.61
CA ALA A 107 12.38 15.56 -19.68
C ALA A 107 12.32 14.22 -20.43
N MET A 108 12.96 14.14 -21.61
CA MET A 108 12.88 12.96 -22.46
C MET A 108 13.50 11.76 -21.72
N ASN A 109 12.78 10.63 -21.70
CA ASN A 109 13.10 9.41 -20.96
C ASN A 109 12.91 9.48 -19.43
N LEU A 110 12.30 10.53 -18.90
CA LEU A 110 11.84 10.55 -17.51
C LEU A 110 10.36 10.20 -17.45
N THR A 111 9.96 9.49 -16.40
CA THR A 111 8.56 9.11 -16.17
C THR A 111 8.21 9.34 -14.71
N GLU A 112 6.95 9.65 -14.43
CA GLU A 112 6.46 9.72 -13.06
C GLU A 112 6.77 8.40 -12.34
N GLY A 113 7.15 8.46 -11.06
CA GLY A 113 7.58 7.28 -10.31
C GLY A 113 9.05 6.87 -10.51
N SER A 114 9.79 7.44 -11.48
CA SER A 114 11.22 7.14 -11.64
C SER A 114 12.00 7.47 -10.35
N PRO A 115 12.99 6.63 -9.95
CA PRO A 115 13.71 6.83 -8.71
C PRO A 115 14.70 7.99 -8.82
N VAL A 116 14.81 8.79 -7.75
CA VAL A 116 15.91 9.74 -7.56
C VAL A 116 17.01 9.02 -6.78
N LEU A 117 18.21 8.94 -7.36
CA LEU A 117 19.32 8.20 -6.79
C LEU A 117 20.37 9.13 -6.19
N TYR A 118 20.90 8.75 -5.03
CA TYR A 118 22.11 9.33 -4.46
C TYR A 118 23.12 8.21 -4.24
N ARG A 119 24.26 8.26 -4.95
CA ARG A 119 25.31 7.21 -4.89
C ARG A 119 24.78 5.79 -5.13
N GLY A 120 23.79 5.64 -6.00
CA GLY A 120 23.17 4.35 -6.33
C GLY A 120 22.07 3.89 -5.36
N VAL A 121 21.79 4.64 -4.28
CA VAL A 121 20.69 4.37 -3.36
C VAL A 121 19.48 5.22 -3.74
N GLU A 122 18.29 4.62 -3.77
CA GLU A 122 17.04 5.34 -3.97
C GLU A 122 16.73 6.22 -2.76
N VAL A 123 16.66 7.54 -2.99
CA VAL A 123 16.41 8.56 -1.96
C VAL A 123 15.12 9.34 -2.21
N GLY A 124 14.44 9.11 -3.32
CA GLY A 124 13.22 9.84 -3.68
C GLY A 124 12.62 9.38 -4.99
N THR A 125 11.64 10.13 -5.49
CA THR A 125 10.99 9.83 -6.76
C THR A 125 10.51 11.08 -7.49
N ILE A 126 10.32 10.93 -8.81
CA ILE A 126 9.60 11.90 -9.64
C ILE A 126 8.09 11.80 -9.38
N ARG A 127 7.47 12.95 -9.16
CA ARG A 127 6.04 13.09 -8.85
C ARG A 127 5.17 13.44 -10.03
N LYS A 128 5.58 14.47 -10.75
CA LYS A 128 4.86 15.00 -11.90
C LYS A 128 5.77 15.91 -12.72
N PHE A 129 5.29 16.23 -13.91
CA PHE A 129 5.89 17.21 -14.81
C PHE A 129 4.90 18.34 -15.06
N ASP A 130 5.40 19.57 -15.01
CA ASP A 130 4.68 20.75 -15.49
C ASP A 130 5.56 21.48 -16.52
N LEU A 131 4.98 22.40 -17.27
CA LEU A 131 5.75 23.40 -18.00
C LEU A 131 5.84 24.67 -17.15
N ASN A 132 6.93 25.43 -17.31
CA ASN A 132 7.00 26.77 -16.75
C ASN A 132 5.98 27.70 -17.45
N SER A 133 5.82 28.92 -16.94
CA SER A 133 4.83 29.87 -17.46
C SER A 133 5.04 30.27 -18.93
N LEU A 134 6.26 30.14 -19.46
CA LEU A 134 6.59 30.45 -20.85
C LEU A 134 6.49 29.24 -21.78
N GLY A 135 6.35 28.03 -21.24
CA GLY A 135 6.27 26.78 -22.00
C GLY A 135 7.61 26.32 -22.61
N ASP A 136 8.73 26.97 -22.27
CA ASP A 136 10.06 26.69 -22.81
C ASP A 136 10.92 25.82 -21.88
N ARG A 137 10.43 25.51 -20.68
CA ARG A 137 11.10 24.67 -19.69
C ARG A 137 10.14 23.65 -19.10
N VAL A 138 10.67 22.48 -18.78
CA VAL A 138 9.96 21.44 -18.02
C VAL A 138 10.33 21.56 -16.53
N LEU A 139 9.32 21.62 -15.69
CA LEU A 139 9.40 21.58 -14.23
C LEU A 139 9.14 20.16 -13.75
N ILE A 140 10.18 19.53 -13.18
CA ILE A 140 10.11 18.17 -12.65
C ILE A 140 9.91 18.27 -11.14
N HIS A 141 8.73 17.90 -10.67
CA HIS A 141 8.46 17.82 -9.24
C HIS A 141 9.01 16.52 -8.70
N ILE A 142 9.93 16.60 -7.74
CA ILE A 142 10.46 15.43 -7.05
C ILE A 142 10.16 15.51 -5.55
N ALA A 143 10.20 14.36 -4.89
CA ALA A 143 10.13 14.28 -3.43
C ALA A 143 11.27 13.41 -2.92
N ILE A 144 12.12 13.97 -2.06
CA ILE A 144 13.22 13.27 -1.40
C ILE A 144 12.71 12.77 -0.05
N THR A 145 12.76 11.47 0.19
CA THR A 145 12.32 10.88 1.45
C THR A 145 13.53 10.75 2.39
N PRO A 146 13.55 11.43 3.55
CA PRO A 146 14.63 11.29 4.53
C PRO A 146 14.47 9.98 5.32
N ASN A 147 14.61 8.84 4.65
CA ASN A 147 14.81 7.55 5.29
C ASN A 147 16.26 7.11 5.04
N ILE A 148 17.20 7.92 5.50
CA ILE A 148 18.58 7.47 5.63
C ILE A 148 18.72 6.89 7.04
N ASN A 149 18.35 5.63 7.22
CA ASN A 149 18.88 4.86 8.35
C ASN A 149 20.36 4.58 8.03
N ILE A 150 21.25 5.47 8.49
CA ILE A 150 22.68 5.20 8.62
C ILE A 150 22.90 4.52 9.96
#